data_AF-A0A016S7Y7-F1
#
_entry.id   AF-A0A016S7Y7-F1
#
_cell.length_a   1.000
_cell.length_b   1.000
_cell.length_c   1.000
_cell.angle_alpha   90.00
_cell.angle_beta   90.00
_cell.angle_gamma   90.00
#
_symmetry.space_group_name_H-M   'P 1'
#
loop_
_entity.id
_entity.type
_entity.pdbx_description
1 polymer ?
#
loop_
_entity_poly.entity_id
_entity_poly.type
_entity_poly.pdbx_seq_one_letter_code
_entity_poly.pdbx_strand_id
1 'polypeptide(L)' 'MPGDDEPLEEGVDQVKQWRERCAEQFTDLKARLDECNDRVNSRKETTETCVEELWDYVEQLDKCAIRKAFLSLK' A
#
# COMPACT_ATOMS: atom_id res chain seq x y z
N MET A 1 -14.81 -6.87 -1.29
CA MET A 1 -13.88 -6.64 -0.16
C MET A 1 -14.64 -5.85 0.89
N PRO A 2 -14.40 -6.06 2.20
CA PRO A 2 -14.93 -5.14 3.20
C PRO A 2 -14.56 -3.70 2.81
N GLY A 3 -15.52 -2.78 2.78
CA GLY A 3 -15.27 -1.35 2.50
C GLY A 3 -15.34 -0.89 1.03
N ASP A 4 -15.52 -1.76 0.02
CA ASP A 4 -15.70 -1.26 -1.37
C ASP A 4 -17.01 -0.49 -1.56
N ASP A 5 -18.08 -0.89 -0.86
CA ASP A 5 -19.41 -0.24 -0.93
C ASP A 5 -19.53 0.98 0.00
N GLU A 6 -18.53 1.25 0.83
CA GLU A 6 -18.54 2.42 1.71
C GLU A 6 -18.26 3.70 0.92
N PRO A 7 -19.06 4.77 1.09
CA PRO A 7 -18.79 6.05 0.44
C PRO A 7 -17.37 6.55 0.76
N LEU A 8 -16.72 7.15 -0.23
CA LEU A 8 -15.47 7.88 0.00
C LEU A 8 -15.78 9.19 0.72
N GLU A 9 -14.86 9.60 1.61
CA GLU A 9 -14.93 10.88 2.28
C GLU A 9 -14.70 12.02 1.28
N GLU A 10 -15.60 13.01 1.27
CA GLU A 10 -15.53 14.15 0.39
C GLU A 10 -14.42 15.12 0.80
N GLY A 11 -13.65 15.61 -0.16
CA GLY A 11 -12.49 16.48 0.11
C GLY A 11 -11.21 15.74 0.51
N VAL A 12 -11.24 14.40 0.55
CA VAL A 12 -10.05 13.55 0.79
C VAL A 12 -9.61 12.89 -0.52
N ASP A 13 -8.30 12.80 -0.76
CA ASP A 13 -7.72 12.17 -1.95
C ASP A 13 -8.23 10.74 -2.15
N GLN A 14 -8.92 10.52 -3.28
CA GLN A 14 -9.49 9.22 -3.63
C GLN A 14 -8.41 8.15 -3.79
N VAL A 15 -7.22 8.50 -4.30
CA VAL A 15 -6.13 7.52 -4.47
C VAL A 15 -5.68 6.99 -3.11
N LYS A 16 -5.49 7.88 -2.14
CA LYS A 16 -5.14 7.51 -0.77
C LYS A 16 -6.20 6.60 -0.14
N GLN A 17 -7.47 6.99 -0.21
CA GLN A 17 -8.57 6.20 0.37
C GLN A 17 -8.65 4.79 -0.24
N TRP A 18 -8.50 4.67 -1.56
CA TRP A 18 -8.51 3.36 -2.21
C TRP A 18 -7.28 2.53 -1.91
N ARG A 19 -6.10 3.14 -1.77
CA ARG A 19 -4.88 2.44 -1.32
C ARG A 19 -5.07 1.90 0.09
N GLU A 20 -5.63 2.67 1.02
CA GLU A 20 -5.90 2.21 2.39
C GLU A 20 -6.85 1.00 2.41
N ARG A 21 -7.95 1.05 1.65
CA ARG A 21 -8.87 -0.08 1.50
C ARG A 21 -8.17 -1.30 0.87
N CYS A 22 -7.39 -1.11 -0.19
CA CYS A 22 -6.69 -2.19 -0.87
C CYS A 22 -5.55 -2.81 -0.04
N ALA A 23 -4.99 -2.09 0.92
CA ALA A 23 -3.88 -2.57 1.74
C ALA A 23 -4.21 -3.84 2.53
N GLU A 24 -5.48 -4.02 2.93
CA GLU A 24 -5.95 -5.21 3.65
C GLU A 24 -5.84 -6.51 2.84
N GLN A 25 -5.75 -6.43 1.51
CA GLN A 25 -5.58 -7.61 0.66
C GLN A 25 -4.12 -8.09 0.57
N PHE A 26 -3.17 -7.21 0.89
CA PHE A 26 -1.75 -7.43 0.64
C PHE A 26 -0.95 -7.40 1.94
N THR A 27 -1.55 -7.88 3.04
CA THR A 27 -0.92 -7.93 4.37
C THR A 27 0.37 -8.73 4.37
N ASP A 28 0.46 -9.80 3.58
CA ASP A 28 1.66 -10.63 3.49
C ASP A 28 2.83 -9.88 2.85
N LEU A 29 2.56 -9.09 1.80
CA LEU A 29 3.57 -8.25 1.14
C LEU A 29 3.98 -7.09 2.05
N LYS A 30 3.01 -6.49 2.75
CA LYS A 30 3.29 -5.46 3.74
C LYS A 30 4.15 -5.99 4.91
N ALA A 31 3.86 -7.20 5.39
CA ALA A 31 4.62 -7.85 6.44
C ALA A 31 6.08 -8.09 6.02
N ARG A 32 6.33 -8.56 4.78
CA ARG A 32 7.70 -8.72 4.25
C ARG A 32 8.45 -7.40 4.17
N LEU A 33 7.78 -6.34 3.71
CA LEU A 33 8.34 -5.00 3.68
C LEU A 33 8.70 -4.51 5.10
N ASP A 34 7.82 -4.75 6.07
CA ASP A 34 8.05 -4.36 7.47
C ASP A 34 9.19 -5.16 8.11
N GLU A 35 9.26 -6.47 7.86
CA GLU A 35 10.37 -7.31 8.30
C GLU A 35 11.72 -6.84 7.71
N CYS A 36 11.74 -6.43 6.44
CA CYS A 36 12.94 -5.82 5.84
C CYS A 36 13.29 -4.50 6.52
N ASN A 37 12.30 -3.62 6.73
CA ASN A 37 12.51 -2.32 7.37
C ASN A 37 13.08 -2.50 8.79
N ASP A 38 12.54 -3.42 9.58
CA ASP A 38 13.05 -3.73 10.92
C ASP A 38 14.50 -4.23 10.87
N ARG A 39 14.81 -5.10 9.91
CA ARG A 39 16.18 -5.61 9.70
C ARG A 39 17.15 -4.50 9.34
N VAL A 40 16.79 -3.60 8.41
CA VAL A 40 17.62 -2.46 7.99
C VAL A 40 17.80 -1.48 9.16
N ASN A 41 16.72 -1.11 9.84
CA ASN A 41 16.74 -0.17 10.95
C ASN A 41 17.48 -0.70 12.19
N SER A 42 17.56 -2.03 12.36
CA SER A 42 18.31 -2.65 13.47
C SER A 42 19.83 -2.56 13.30
N ARG A 43 20.33 -2.28 12.09
CA ARG A 43 21.76 -2.25 11.77
C ARG A 43 22.30 -0.82 11.81
N LYS A 44 23.43 -0.61 12.48
CA LYS A 44 24.11 0.69 12.53
C LYS A 44 24.70 1.10 11.18
N GLU A 45 25.19 0.13 10.42
CA GLU A 45 25.74 0.31 9.07
C GLU A 45 25.34 -0.92 8.24
N THR A 46 24.62 -0.70 7.13
CA THR A 46 24.20 -1.75 6.20
C THR A 46 24.10 -1.20 4.79
N THR A 47 24.35 -2.03 3.79
CA THR A 47 24.11 -1.73 2.37
C THR A 47 22.78 -2.30 1.88
N GLU A 48 22.05 -2.98 2.75
CA GLU A 48 20.74 -3.56 2.47
C GLU A 48 19.68 -2.48 2.25
N THR A 49 18.81 -2.67 1.26
CA THR A 49 17.69 -1.78 0.96
C THR A 49 16.41 -2.59 0.77
N CYS A 50 15.27 -2.05 1.19
CA CYS A 50 13.96 -2.71 1.05
C CYS A 50 13.21 -2.32 -0.23
N VAL A 51 13.93 -1.97 -1.29
CA VAL A 51 13.33 -1.47 -2.55
C VAL A 51 12.57 -2.57 -3.28
N GLU A 52 13.05 -3.82 -3.22
CA GLU A 52 12.38 -4.97 -3.81
C GLU A 52 11.02 -5.22 -3.14
N GLU A 53 11.00 -5.35 -1.81
CA GLU A 53 9.76 -5.55 -1.05
C GLU A 53 8.80 -4.36 -1.18
N LEU A 54 9.35 -3.15 -1.33
CA LEU A 54 8.55 -1.95 -1.59
C LEU A 54 7.85 -2.04 -2.95
N TRP A 55 8.57 -2.41 -4.02
CA TRP A 55 7.99 -2.54 -5.35
C TRP A 55 6.94 -3.65 -5.40
N ASP A 56 7.21 -4.81 -4.80
CA ASP A 56 6.26 -5.92 -4.73
C ASP A 56 4.95 -5.49 -4.08
N TYR A 57 5.03 -4.77 -2.95
CA TYR A 57 3.85 -4.27 -2.26
C TYR A 57 3.11 -3.18 -3.07
N VAL A 58 3.83 -2.16 -3.53
CA VAL A 58 3.23 -1.01 -4.23
C VAL A 58 2.59 -1.42 -5.55
N GLU A 59 3.20 -2.34 -6.31
CA GLU A 59 2.66 -2.78 -7.59
C GLU A 59 1.28 -3.43 -7.42
N GLN A 60 1.12 -4.31 -6.42
CA GLN A 60 -0.16 -4.97 -6.14
C GLN A 60 -1.19 -4.00 -5.56
N LEU A 61 -0.74 -3.13 -4.67
CA LEU A 61 -1.58 -2.07 -4.10
C LEU A 61 -2.16 -1.17 -5.19
N ASP A 62 -1.34 -0.74 -6.14
CA ASP A 62 -1.76 0.14 -7.23
C ASP A 62 -2.62 -0.58 -8.27
N LYS A 63 -2.33 -1.85 -8.58
CA LYS A 63 -3.22 -2.68 -9.42
C LYS A 63 -4.65 -2.72 -8.87
N CYS A 64 -4.80 -2.74 -7.55
CA CYS A 64 -6.11 -2.69 -6.89
C CYS A 64 -6.71 -1.28 -6.86
N ALA A 65 -5.94 -0.28 -6.43
CA ALA A 65 -6.48 1.03 -6.06
C ALA A 65 -6.69 1.98 -7.25
N ILE A 66 -5.77 1.99 -8.21
CA ILE A 66 -5.70 3.08 -9.20
C ILE A 66 -6.95 3.14 -10.07
N ARG A 67 -7.41 2.01 -10.61
CA ARG A 67 -8.63 2.00 -11.45
C ARG A 67 -9.86 2.50 -10.68
N LYS A 68 -10.00 2.12 -9.41
CA LYS A 68 -11.13 2.52 -8.55
C LYS A 68 -11.05 4.02 -8.22
N ALA A 69 -9.86 4.51 -7.91
CA ALA A 69 -9.61 5.92 -7.66
C ALA A 69 -9.96 6.79 -8.86
N PHE A 70 -9.53 6.41 -10.07
CA PHE A 70 -9.88 7.13 -11.30
C PHE A 70 -11.40 7.18 -11.55
N LEU A 71 -12.12 6.10 -11.26
CA LEU A 71 -13.59 6.07 -11.38
C LEU A 71 -14.31 6.92 -10.32
N SER A 72 -13.60 7.32 -9.26
CA SER A 72 -14.14 8.09 -8.14
C SER A 72 -13.82 9.59 -8.22
N LEU A 73 -13.10 10.03 -9.27
CA LEU A 73 -12.84 11.43 -9.53
C LEU A 73 -14.12 12.11 -10.04
N LYS A 74 -14.39 13.32 -9.55
CA LYS A 74 -15.48 14.19 -10.02
C LYS A 74 -14.98 15.19 -11.05
#